data_AF-A0A962A818-F1
#
_entry.id   AF-A0A962A818-F1
#
_cell.length_a   1.000
_cell.length_b   1.000
_cell.length_c   1.000
_cell.angle_alpha   90.00
_cell.angle_beta   90.00
_cell.angle_gamma   90.00
#
_symmetry.space_group_name_H-M   'P 1'
#
loop_
_entity.id
_entity.type
_entity.pdbx_description
1 polymer ?
#
loop_
_entity_poly.entity_id
_entity_poly.type
_entity_poly.pdbx_seq_one_letter_code
_entity_poly.pdbx_strand_id
1 'polypeptide(L)'
;MCGSWLRVIAGLAATALWANLSSTFAYEPPRGSPVRAAIMDSIRIPVERELGPPVLLTVTALNVQGVWAFASVKAMRPDGKLDWSR
;
A
#
# COMPACT_ATOMS: atom_id res chain seq x y z
N MET A 1 22.20 9.24 -55.97
CA MET A 1 21.08 9.09 -55.00
C MET A 1 21.01 7.63 -54.56
N CYS A 2 21.88 7.17 -53.67
CA CYS A 2 21.81 5.84 -53.05
C CYS A 2 22.85 5.80 -51.93
N GLY A 3 22.46 5.66 -50.65
CA GLY A 3 23.44 5.42 -49.58
C GLY A 3 23.29 6.14 -48.23
N SER A 4 22.18 6.83 -47.94
CA SER A 4 22.01 7.56 -46.67
C SER A 4 20.77 7.16 -45.87
N TRP A 5 20.48 5.85 -45.79
CA TRP A 5 19.33 5.35 -45.01
C TRP A 5 19.68 4.26 -43.98
N LEU A 6 20.90 3.70 -44.02
CA LEU A 6 21.30 2.58 -43.14
C LEU A 6 21.80 2.99 -41.74
N ARG A 7 21.86 4.29 -41.40
CA ARG A 7 22.37 4.77 -40.10
C ARG A 7 21.31 5.25 -39.11
N VAL A 8 20.03 5.28 -39.48
CA VAL A 8 18.96 5.78 -38.60
C VAL A 8 18.36 4.65 -37.73
N ILE A 9 18.45 3.39 -38.16
CA ILE A 9 17.83 2.25 -37.47
C ILE A 9 18.59 1.85 -36.19
N ALA A 10 19.89 2.17 -36.09
CA ALA A 10 20.71 1.81 -34.93
C ALA A 10 20.53 2.71 -33.69
N GLY A 11 19.81 3.84 -33.80
CA GLY A 11 19.66 4.80 -32.70
C GLY A 11 18.46 4.56 -31.77
N LEU A 12 17.44 3.81 -32.20
CA LEU A 12 16.14 3.74 -31.51
C LEU A 12 15.96 2.51 -30.60
N ALA A 13 16.87 1.55 -30.61
CA ALA A 13 16.74 0.31 -29.82
C ALA A 13 17.49 0.33 -28.46
N ALA A 14 18.25 1.40 -28.14
CA ALA A 14 19.12 1.41 -26.97
C ALA A 14 18.49 1.98 -25.67
N THR A 15 17.23 2.44 -25.68
CA THR A 15 16.61 3.12 -24.53
C THR A 15 15.52 2.31 -23.81
N ALA A 16 15.15 1.13 -24.30
CA ALA A 16 14.01 0.37 -23.77
C ALA A 16 14.38 -0.73 -22.75
N LEU A 17 15.52 -0.62 -22.06
CA LEU A 17 15.96 -1.64 -21.08
C LEU A 17 16.17 -1.11 -19.66
N TRP A 18 15.32 -0.20 -19.21
CA TRP A 18 15.17 0.09 -17.78
C TRP A 18 13.89 -0.54 -17.26
N ALA A 19 13.78 -1.87 -17.41
CA ALA A 19 12.76 -2.61 -16.68
C ALA A 19 13.12 -2.53 -15.20
N ASN A 20 12.39 -1.72 -14.43
CA ASN A 20 12.51 -1.69 -12.98
C ASN A 20 11.99 -3.01 -12.42
N LEU A 21 12.88 -3.97 -12.15
CA LEU A 21 12.55 -5.13 -11.31
C LEU A 21 12.49 -4.69 -9.85
N SER A 22 11.48 -3.92 -9.49
CA SER A 22 11.18 -3.62 -8.08
C SER A 22 10.47 -4.81 -7.46
N SER A 23 11.21 -5.87 -7.13
CA SER A 23 10.69 -6.92 -6.24
C SER A 23 10.64 -6.34 -4.83
N THR A 24 9.52 -5.72 -4.45
CA THR A 24 9.34 -5.27 -3.07
C THR A 24 8.83 -6.44 -2.26
N PHE A 25 9.62 -6.89 -1.28
CA PHE A 25 9.14 -7.81 -0.26
C PHE A 25 8.21 -7.06 0.70
N ALA A 26 7.18 -7.76 1.17
CA ALA A 26 6.34 -7.23 2.22
C ALA A 26 7.16 -7.06 3.50
N TYR A 27 7.04 -5.91 4.17
CA TYR A 27 7.67 -5.66 5.47
C TYR A 27 6.65 -5.09 6.46
N GLU A 28 6.84 -5.39 7.75
CA GLU A 28 6.06 -4.75 8.80
C GLU A 28 6.68 -3.38 9.14
N PRO A 29 5.93 -2.28 9.02
CA PRO A 29 6.43 -0.97 9.39
C PRO A 29 6.66 -0.90 10.91
N PRO A 30 7.78 -0.27 11.37
CA PRO A 30 8.10 -0.18 12.79
C PRO A 30 6.96 0.42 13.61
N ARG A 31 6.81 -0.06 14.85
CA ARG A 31 5.84 0.51 15.79
C ARG A 31 6.16 1.99 16.03
N GLY A 32 5.13 2.83 16.05
CA GLY A 32 5.28 4.28 16.20
C GLY A 32 5.82 5.01 14.96
N SER A 33 6.09 4.32 13.85
CA SER A 33 6.53 4.98 12.63
C SER A 33 5.41 5.85 12.01
N PRO A 34 5.76 6.96 11.35
CA PRO A 34 4.77 7.80 10.66
C PRO A 34 3.98 7.04 9.60
N VAL A 35 4.62 6.09 8.89
CA VAL A 35 3.97 5.24 7.89
C VAL A 35 2.88 4.37 8.53
N ARG A 36 3.17 3.76 9.68
CA ARG A 36 2.18 2.97 10.42
C ARG A 36 1.00 3.82 10.87
N ALA A 37 1.27 5.03 11.38
CA ALA A 37 0.21 5.96 11.78
C ALA A 37 -0.69 6.33 10.60
N ALA A 38 -0.09 6.74 9.48
CA ALA A 38 -0.82 7.13 8.27
C ALA A 38 -1.71 5.99 7.72
N ILE A 39 -1.24 4.75 7.76
CA ILE A 39 -2.05 3.59 7.37
C ILE A 39 -3.21 3.37 8.35
N MET A 40 -2.97 3.47 9.66
CA MET A 40 -4.04 3.29 10.65
C MET A 40 -5.09 4.41 10.59
N ASP A 41 -4.68 5.64 10.31
CA ASP A 41 -5.57 6.78 10.14
C ASP A 41 -6.44 6.64 8.88
N SER A 42 -5.91 6.07 7.79
CA SER A 42 -6.70 5.82 6.59
C SER A 42 -7.75 4.72 6.81
N ILE A 43 -7.43 3.69 7.61
CA ILE A 43 -8.36 2.62 7.99
C ILE A 43 -9.48 3.14 8.90
N ARG A 44 -9.19 4.14 9.75
CA ARG A 44 -10.18 4.69 10.68
C ARG A 44 -11.43 5.21 9.99
N ILE A 45 -11.27 5.91 8.87
CA ILE A 45 -12.36 6.58 8.15
C ILE A 45 -13.48 5.59 7.72
N PRO A 46 -13.21 4.52 6.94
CA PRO A 46 -14.25 3.58 6.57
C PRO A 46 -14.81 2.83 7.78
N VAL A 47 -13.98 2.44 8.75
CA VAL A 47 -14.44 1.68 9.93
C VAL A 47 -15.41 2.50 10.79
N GLU A 48 -15.12 3.77 11.04
CA GLU A 48 -16.02 4.64 11.82
C GLU A 48 -17.30 4.98 11.06
N ARG A 49 -17.27 5.01 9.72
CA ARG A 49 -18.49 5.15 8.91
C ARG A 49 -19.41 3.95 9.02
N GLU A 50 -18.86 2.74 9.04
CA GLU A 50 -19.64 1.50 9.10
C GLU A 50 -20.12 1.18 10.52
N LEU A 51 -19.22 1.27 11.52
CA LEU A 51 -19.50 0.83 12.89
C LEU A 51 -19.96 1.96 13.83
N GLY A 52 -19.75 3.21 13.42
CA GLY A 52 -19.94 4.41 14.24
C GLY A 52 -18.81 4.61 15.24
N PRO A 53 -18.31 5.85 15.44
CA PRO A 53 -17.36 6.13 16.52
C PRO A 53 -18.04 6.01 17.91
N PRO A 54 -17.29 5.72 18.99
CA PRO A 54 -15.85 5.45 19.05
C PRO A 54 -15.49 3.97 18.79
N VAL A 55 -14.43 3.75 18.03
CA VAL A 55 -13.87 2.40 17.77
C VAL A 55 -12.36 2.36 18.09
N LEU A 56 -11.97 1.33 18.82
CA LEU A 56 -10.58 0.95 19.08
C LEU A 56 -10.16 -0.10 18.04
N LEU A 57 -9.04 0.15 17.36
CA LEU A 57 -8.48 -0.76 16.37
C LEU A 57 -7.26 -1.47 16.96
N THR A 58 -7.39 -2.78 17.15
CA THR A 58 -6.25 -3.63 17.52
C THR A 58 -5.63 -4.21 16.27
N VAL A 59 -4.35 -3.95 16.03
CA VAL A 59 -3.65 -4.47 14.86
C VAL A 59 -3.13 -5.87 15.13
N THR A 60 -3.57 -6.84 14.33
CA THR A 60 -3.10 -8.23 14.38
C THR A 60 -1.93 -8.45 13.42
N ALA A 61 -2.01 -7.86 12.22
CA ALA A 61 -0.94 -7.89 11.23
C ALA A 61 -0.96 -6.61 10.40
N LEU A 62 0.22 -6.10 10.04
CA LEU A 62 0.35 -4.94 9.15
C LEU A 62 1.60 -5.13 8.29
N ASN A 63 1.42 -5.10 6.97
CA ASN A 63 2.51 -5.23 6.02
C ASN A 63 2.37 -4.21 4.89
N VAL A 64 3.50 -3.71 4.41
CA VAL A 64 3.59 -2.76 3.29
C VAL A 64 4.40 -3.40 2.17
N GLN A 65 3.91 -3.29 0.94
CA GLN A 65 4.57 -3.76 -0.27
C GLN A 65 4.46 -2.71 -1.37
N GLY A 66 5.55 -1.98 -1.59
CA GLY A 66 5.61 -0.89 -2.57
C GLY A 66 4.60 0.18 -2.22
N VAL A 67 3.61 0.38 -3.09
CA VAL A 67 2.52 1.35 -2.91
C VAL A 67 1.27 0.76 -2.22
N TRP A 68 1.30 -0.52 -1.89
CA TRP A 68 0.19 -1.24 -1.26
C TRP A 68 0.47 -1.50 0.22
N ALA A 69 -0.60 -1.55 1.03
CA ALA A 69 -0.53 -1.98 2.42
C ALA A 69 -1.70 -2.93 2.73
N PHE A 70 -1.43 -3.97 3.52
CA PHE A 70 -2.42 -4.90 4.04
C PHE A 70 -2.39 -4.86 5.56
N ALA A 71 -3.56 -4.70 6.16
CA ALA A 71 -3.74 -4.71 7.60
C ALA A 71 -4.87 -5.67 7.98
N SER A 72 -4.62 -6.50 8.98
CA SER A 72 -5.67 -7.24 9.69
C SER A 72 -5.87 -6.56 11.04
N VAL A 73 -7.05 -5.98 11.22
CA VAL A 73 -7.41 -5.23 12.42
C VAL A 73 -8.68 -5.80 13.05
N LYS A 74 -8.70 -5.86 14.37
CA LYS A 74 -9.90 -6.16 15.15
C LYS A 74 -10.46 -4.86 15.69
N ALA A 75 -11.66 -4.51 15.25
CA ALA A 75 -12.43 -3.40 15.80
C ALA A 75 -13.06 -3.81 17.14
N MET A 76 -13.02 -2.91 18.12
CA MET A 76 -13.64 -3.05 19.44
C MET A 76 -14.25 -1.73 19.86
N ARG A 77 -15.35 -1.76 20.62
CA ARG A 77 -15.80 -0.57 21.34
C ARG A 77 -14.98 -0.36 22.62
N PRO A 78 -14.98 0.84 23.21
CA PRO A 78 -14.34 1.10 24.50
C PRO A 78 -14.83 0.20 25.65
N ASP A 79 -16.07 -0.29 25.56
CA ASP A 79 -16.67 -1.24 26.51
C ASP A 79 -16.28 -2.72 26.26
N GLY A 80 -15.48 -2.97 25.21
CA GLY A 80 -15.01 -4.29 24.81
C GLY A 80 -16.00 -5.12 23.98
N LYS A 81 -17.20 -4.60 23.66
CA LYS A 81 -18.24 -5.34 22.93
C LYS A 81 -18.59 -4.64 21.63
N LEU A 82 -18.25 -5.26 20.51
CA LEU A 82 -18.71 -4.83 19.20
C LEU A 82 -19.86 -5.73 18.75
N ASP A 83 -21.04 -5.16 18.57
CA ASP A 83 -22.20 -5.86 18.03
C ASP A 83 -22.12 -5.84 16.50
N TRP A 84 -22.02 -7.04 15.92
CA TRP A 84 -21.91 -7.27 14.49
C TRP A 84 -23.26 -7.56 13.82
N SER A 85 -24.37 -7.52 14.56
CA SER A 85 -25.70 -7.88 14.03
C SER A 85 -26.44 -6.74 13.31
N ARG A 86 -25.78 -5.60 13.08
CA ARG A 86 -26.38 -4.45 12.38
C ARG A 86 -26.46 -4.64 10.88
#